data_AF-A0A7V9L0A4-F1
#
_entry.id   AF-A0A7V9L0A4-F1
#
_cell.length_a   1.000
_cell.length_b   1.000
_cell.length_c   1.000
_cell.angle_alpha   90.00
_cell.angle_beta   90.00
_cell.angle_gamma   90.00
#
_symmetry.space_group_name_H-M   'P 1'
#
loop_
_entity.id
_entity.type
_entity.pdbx_description
1 polymer ?
#
loop_
_entity_poly.entity_id
_entity_poly.type
_entity_poly.pdbx_seq_one_letter_code
_entity_poly.pdbx_strand_id
1 'polypeptide(L)' 'MPTFRYVVVDVFTDKPLQGNQLAVFTDAREIPESLLQPLAREMNFSETVFVY' A
#
# COMPACT_ATOMS: atom_id res chain seq x y z
N MET A 1 -5.46 0.09 19.17
CA MET A 1 -5.49 0.56 17.77
C MET A 1 -5.19 -0.63 16.88
N PRO A 2 -5.93 -0.86 15.79
CA PRO A 2 -5.61 -1.92 14.85
C PRO A 2 -4.25 -1.64 14.19
N THR A 3 -3.56 -2.69 13.77
CA THR A 3 -2.27 -2.60 13.07
C THR A 3 -2.36 -3.38 11.78
N PHE A 4 -2.04 -2.73 10.67
CA PHE A 4 -2.08 -3.33 9.34
C PHE A 4 -0.68 -3.37 8.75
N ARG A 5 -0.26 -4.52 8.22
CA ARG A 5 1.07 -4.69 7.62
C ARG A 5 1.02 -4.31 6.15
N TYR A 6 1.95 -3.47 5.73
CA TYR A 6 2.17 -3.14 4.34
C TYR A 6 3.65 -3.23 4.00
N VAL A 7 3.93 -3.31 2.70
CA VAL A 7 5.27 -3.15 2.15
C VAL A 7 5.25 -2.02 1.12
N VAL A 8 6.36 -1.30 1.00
CA VAL A 8 6.59 -0.39 -0.11
C VAL A 8 7.45 -1.13 -1.12
N VAL A 9 6.99 -1.17 -2.36
CA VAL A 9 7.72 -1.80 -3.47
C VAL A 9 7.94 -0.79 -4.58
N ASP A 10 9.09 -0.89 -5.22
CA ASP A 10 9.43 -0.15 -6.42
C ASP A 10 9.09 -1.03 -7.64
N VAL A 11 8.02 -0.71 -8.35
CA VAL A 11 7.60 -1.47 -9.55
C VAL A 11 8.23 -0.91 -10.82
N PHE A 12 8.29 -1.75 -11.87
CA PHE A 12 8.98 -1.46 -13.14
C PHE A 12 10.49 -1.29 -13.03
N THR A 13 11.10 -1.80 -11.96
CA THR A 13 12.54 -1.77 -11.72
C THR A 13 12.97 -3.01 -10.93
N ASP A 14 14.25 -3.37 -11.03
CA ASP A 14 14.94 -4.34 -10.16
C ASP A 14 15.89 -3.65 -9.17
N LYS A 15 16.00 -2.31 -9.25
CA LYS A 15 16.86 -1.48 -8.40
C LYS A 15 16.03 -0.69 -7.38
N PRO A 16 16.44 -0.63 -6.10
CA PRO A 16 15.78 0.20 -5.10
C PRO A 16 15.77 1.69 -5.48
N LEU A 17 14.72 2.40 -5.07
CA LEU A 17 14.53 3.84 -5.25
C LEU A 17 14.42 4.28 -6.73
N GLN A 18 14.01 3.37 -7.61
CA GLN A 18 13.75 3.64 -9.02
C GLN A 18 12.33 3.17 -9.39
N GLY A 19 11.91 3.39 -10.63
CA GLY A 19 10.58 2.97 -11.07
C GLY A 19 9.46 3.77 -10.38
N ASN A 20 8.36 3.11 -10.06
CA ASN A 20 7.21 3.73 -9.41
C ASN A 20 6.97 3.12 -8.03
N GLN A 21 6.75 3.96 -7.02
CA GLN A 21 6.46 3.49 -5.66
C GLN A 21 5.01 3.03 -5.55
N LEU A 22 4.82 1.87 -4.91
CA LEU A 22 3.53 1.27 -4.63
C LEU A 22 3.48 0.78 -3.19
N ALA A 23 2.42 1.17 -2.47
CA ALA A 23 2.11 0.59 -1.17
C ALA A 23 1.23 -0.65 -1.35
N VAL A 24 1.58 -1.75 -0.70
CA VAL A 24 0.81 -3.01 -0.75
C VAL A 24 0.47 -3.46 0.66
N PHE A 25 -0.81 -3.38 1.02
CA PHE A 25 -1.34 -4.01 2.23
C PHE A 25 -1.50 -5.51 1.99
N THR A 26 -0.56 -6.28 2.55
CA THR A 26 -0.41 -7.73 2.27
C THR A 26 -1.53 -8.61 2.82
N ASP A 27 -2.31 -8.11 3.77
CA ASP A 27 -3.50 -8.76 4.32
C ASP A 27 -4.51 -7.67 4.72
N ALA A 28 -5.50 -7.44 3.86
CA ALA A 28 -6.47 -6.36 3.99
C ALA A 28 -7.86 -6.83 4.45
N ARG A 29 -8.03 -8.10 4.83
CA ARG A 29 -9.33 -8.68 5.20
C ARG A 29 -9.99 -7.98 6.39
N GLU A 30 -9.17 -7.49 7.31
CA GLU A 30 -9.62 -6.76 8.51
C GLU A 30 -9.64 -5.23 8.33
N ILE A 31 -9.38 -4.71 7.12
CA ILE A 31 -9.41 -3.28 6.84
C ILE A 31 -10.82 -2.90 6.38
N PRO A 32 -11.55 -2.07 7.15
CA PRO A 32 -12.84 -1.54 6.71
C PRO A 32 -12.72 -0.77 5.40
N GLU A 33 -13.71 -0.91 4.50
CA GLU A 33 -13.72 -0.20 3.22
C GLU A 33 -13.61 1.32 3.38
N SER A 34 -14.17 1.87 4.46
CA SER A 34 -14.08 3.30 4.80
C SER A 34 -12.66 3.78 5.07
N LEU A 35 -11.72 2.88 5.39
CA LEU A 35 -10.31 3.19 5.63
C LEU A 35 -9.43 3.06 4.39
N LEU A 36 -9.89 2.42 3.30
CA LEU A 36 -9.04 2.19 2.12
C LEU A 36 -8.55 3.50 1.51
N GLN A 37 -9.45 4.46 1.30
CA GLN A 37 -9.09 5.75 0.71
C GLN A 37 -8.28 6.66 1.65
N PRO A 38 -8.61 6.77 2.96
CA PRO A 38 -7.74 7.43 3.94
C PRO A 38 -6.33 6.84 3.98
N LEU A 39 -6.19 5.50 4.01
CA LEU A 39 -4.90 4.83 4.02
C LEU A 39 -4.11 5.11 2.74
N ALA A 40 -4.75 5.01 1.57
CA ALA A 40 -4.09 5.33 0.30
C ALA A 40 -3.60 6.80 0.24
N ARG A 41 -4.38 7.74 0.80
CA ARG A 41 -3.96 9.15 0.91
C ARG A 41 -2.80 9.35 1.87
N GLU A 42 -2.77 8.64 3.00
CA GLU A 42 -1.67 8.70 3.96
C GLU A 42 -0.35 8.21 3.34
N MET A 43 -0.39 7.17 2.51
CA MET A 43 0.80 6.68 1.80
C MET A 43 1.36 7.68 0.79
N ASN A 44 0.51 8.56 0.24
CA ASN A 44 0.88 9.60 -0.72
C ASN A 44 1.67 9.09 -1.94
N PHE A 45 1.36 7.88 -2.39
CA PHE A 45 1.85 7.31 -3.65
C PHE A 45 0.77 7.38 -4.74
N SER A 46 1.17 7.15 -5.99
CA SER A 46 0.22 7.14 -7.11
C SER A 46 -0.86 6.05 -6.96
N GLU A 47 -0.52 4.92 -6.32
CA GLU A 47 -1.44 3.82 -6.11
C GLU A 47 -1.17 3.10 -4.78
N THR A 48 -2.19 2.41 -4.27
CA THR A 48 -2.13 1.55 -3.09
C THR A 48 -2.98 0.32 -3.35
N VAL A 49 -2.42 -0.87 -3.12
CA VAL A 49 -3.08 -2.16 -3.35
C VAL A 49 -3.46 -2.81 -2.02
N PHE A 50 -4.66 -3.39 -1.98
CA PHE A 50 -5.20 -4.15 -0.84
C PHE A 50 -5.44 -5.59 -1.29
N VAL A 51 -4.75 -6.55 -0.65
CA VAL A 51 -4.88 -7.98 -0.95
C VAL A 51 -5.88 -8.64 0.01
N TYR A 52 -6.90 -9.31 -0.52
CA TYR A 52 -7.97 -9.98 0.23
C TYR A 52 -7.87 -11.50 0.15
#